data_AF-Q5D193-F1
#
_entry.id   AF-Q5D193-F1
#
_cell.length_a   1.000
_cell.length_b   1.000
_cell.length_c   1.000
_cell.angle_alpha   90.00
_cell.angle_beta   90.00
_cell.angle_gamma   90.00
#
_symmetry.space_group_name_H-M   'P 1'
#
loop_
_entity.id
_entity.type
_entity.pdbx_description
1 polymer ?
#
loop_
_entity_poly.entity_id
_entity_poly.type
_entity_poly.pdbx_seq_one_letter_code
_entity_poly.pdbx_strand_id
1 'polypeptide(L)'
;ADSITTAEDKEYGLLSSKKYIPTSGNTIGYTFNGIDGLVLGANYLLAQERDIDSQNYGASPTQAGEVAIGSISNGIQVGAKYDANNIIVGIAYGRTNYKESTNARQTASKKQELNGALASLGYHFSDLGLLVSLDSGYAKTKNYQTKHEKRYFVSPGFQ
;
A
#
# COMPACT_ATOMS: atom_id res chain seq x y z
N ALA A 1 21.33 -0.63 -22.05
CA ALA A 1 21.09 0.16 -20.83
C ALA A 1 19.78 -0.34 -20.28
N ASP A 2 19.84 -1.07 -19.16
CA ASP A 2 18.65 -1.60 -18.49
C ASP A 2 17.66 -0.47 -18.30
N SER A 3 16.42 -0.72 -18.72
CA SER A 3 15.31 0.20 -18.52
C SER A 3 15.29 0.62 -17.06
N ILE A 4 15.61 1.89 -16.82
CA ILE A 4 15.30 2.56 -15.57
C ILE A 4 13.77 2.63 -15.53
N THR A 5 13.15 1.53 -15.09
CA THR A 5 11.74 1.45 -14.84
C THR A 5 11.50 2.24 -13.57
N THR A 6 11.11 3.49 -13.74
CA THR A 6 10.43 4.29 -12.71
C THR A 6 9.19 3.51 -12.27
N ALA A 7 9.32 2.79 -11.15
CA ALA A 7 8.25 2.24 -10.31
C ALA A 7 7.01 1.71 -11.05
N GLU A 8 7.01 0.43 -11.39
CA GLU A 8 5.74 -0.26 -11.71
C GLU A 8 4.96 -0.53 -10.41
N ASP A 9 3.72 -0.03 -10.39
CA ASP A 9 2.69 -0.30 -9.40
C ASP A 9 2.34 -1.80 -9.43
N LYS A 10 2.93 -2.60 -8.53
CA LYS A 10 2.61 -4.03 -8.46
C LYS A 10 1.29 -4.20 -7.73
N GLU A 11 0.21 -4.31 -8.48
CA GLU A 11 -1.07 -4.80 -7.96
C GLU A 11 -0.89 -6.27 -7.55
N TYR A 12 -0.91 -6.52 -6.25
CA TYR A 12 -0.81 -7.88 -5.68
C TYR A 12 -2.18 -8.59 -5.60
N GLY A 13 -3.21 -8.03 -6.22
CA GLY A 13 -4.56 -8.61 -6.32
C GLY A 13 -5.19 -8.29 -7.67
N LEU A 14 -6.26 -9.02 -8.03
CA LEU A 14 -6.98 -8.85 -9.30
C LEU A 14 -7.81 -7.54 -9.36
N LEU A 15 -7.98 -6.87 -8.21
CA LEU A 15 -8.65 -5.58 -8.06
C LEU A 15 -7.70 -4.53 -7.51
N SER A 16 -7.95 -3.27 -7.86
CA SER A 16 -7.04 -2.17 -7.52
C SER A 16 -6.81 -2.03 -6.01
N SER A 17 -5.58 -2.29 -5.60
CA SER A 17 -5.14 -2.40 -4.21
C SER A 17 -4.91 -1.04 -3.52
N LYS A 18 -4.99 0.07 -4.27
CA LYS A 18 -4.71 1.45 -3.82
C LYS A 18 -5.48 1.88 -2.56
N LYS A 19 -6.66 1.31 -2.33
CA LYS A 19 -7.51 1.61 -1.16
C LYS A 19 -7.04 0.96 0.14
N TYR A 20 -6.23 -0.10 0.04
CA TYR A 20 -5.76 -0.93 1.15
C TYR A 20 -4.26 -0.75 1.42
N ILE A 21 -3.48 -0.65 0.35
CA ILE A 21 -2.06 -0.34 0.37
C ILE A 21 -1.84 0.85 -0.56
N PRO A 22 -1.48 2.05 -0.06
CA PRO A 22 -1.18 3.18 -0.91
C PRO A 22 0.08 2.89 -1.73
N THR A 23 -0.07 2.77 -3.05
CA THR A 23 1.05 2.51 -3.98
C THR A 23 1.42 3.71 -4.85
N SER A 24 0.58 4.75 -4.89
CA SER A 24 0.83 5.98 -5.64
C SER A 24 1.88 6.85 -4.96
N GLY A 25 3.01 7.15 -5.62
CA GLY A 25 4.05 8.07 -5.15
C GLY A 25 5.46 7.65 -5.57
N ASN A 26 6.48 8.35 -5.08
CA ASN A 26 7.87 7.97 -5.31
C ASN A 26 8.19 6.69 -4.52
N THR A 27 8.34 5.56 -5.20
CA THR A 27 8.65 4.28 -4.56
C THR A 27 9.97 3.70 -5.07
N ILE A 28 10.64 2.95 -4.20
CA ILE A 28 11.77 2.10 -4.55
C ILE A 28 11.36 0.67 -4.22
N GLY A 29 11.43 -0.21 -5.21
CA GLY A 29 10.99 -1.58 -5.11
C GLY A 29 12.08 -2.57 -5.47
N TYR A 30 12.08 -3.72 -4.80
CA TYR A 30 12.85 -4.89 -5.19
C TYR A 30 11.90 -6.06 -5.41
N THR A 31 12.10 -6.78 -6.51
CA THR A 31 11.41 -8.03 -6.81
C THR A 31 12.43 -9.14 -6.92
N PHE A 32 12.19 -10.24 -6.24
CA PHE A 32 12.99 -11.44 -6.30
C PHE A 32 12.18 -12.60 -6.85
N ASN A 33 12.62 -13.15 -7.97
CA ASN A 33 12.07 -14.39 -8.52
C ASN A 33 12.83 -15.54 -7.85
N GLY A 34 12.16 -16.27 -6.96
CA GLY A 34 12.82 -17.28 -6.13
C GLY A 34 12.94 -18.61 -6.85
N ILE A 35 11.85 -19.37 -6.82
CA ILE A 35 11.69 -20.62 -7.57
C ILE A 35 10.62 -20.43 -8.63
N ASP A 36 10.42 -21.43 -9.48
CA ASP A 36 9.34 -21.40 -10.46
C ASP A 36 7.98 -21.12 -9.81
N GLY A 37 7.23 -20.21 -10.41
CA GLY A 37 5.98 -19.67 -9.88
C GLY A 37 6.08 -18.76 -8.65
N LEU A 38 7.20 -18.68 -7.92
CA LEU A 38 7.33 -17.87 -6.70
C LEU A 38 8.05 -16.54 -6.93
N VAL A 39 7.34 -15.45 -6.65
CA VAL A 39 7.85 -14.08 -6.66
C VAL A 39 7.70 -13.44 -5.30
N LEU A 40 8.77 -12.82 -4.80
CA LEU A 40 8.76 -11.98 -3.60
C LEU A 40 8.93 -10.51 -3.99
N GLY A 41 8.28 -9.61 -3.28
CA GLY A 41 8.38 -8.17 -3.50
C GLY A 41 8.51 -7.40 -2.19
N ALA A 42 9.31 -6.34 -2.21
CA ALA A 42 9.38 -5.37 -1.15
C ALA A 42 9.47 -3.96 -1.73
N ASN A 43 8.70 -3.02 -1.19
CA ASN A 43 8.66 -1.64 -1.65
C ASN A 43 8.77 -0.67 -0.48
N TYR A 44 9.53 0.40 -0.67
CA TYR A 44 9.59 1.55 0.20
C TYR A 44 8.97 2.75 -0.51
N LEU A 45 7.97 3.36 0.12
CA LEU A 45 7.31 4.56 -0.36
C LEU A 45 7.91 5.78 0.34
N LEU A 46 8.44 6.72 -0.45
CA LEU A 46 8.96 7.98 0.05
C LEU A 46 7.82 8.98 0.33
N ALA A 47 8.16 10.07 1.02
CA ALA A 47 7.25 11.16 1.27
C ALA A 47 6.69 11.73 -0.04
N GLN A 48 5.39 12.01 -0.07
CA GLN A 48 4.70 12.43 -1.30
C GLN A 48 4.63 13.93 -1.50
N GLU A 49 4.50 14.69 -0.41
CA GLU A 49 4.28 16.12 -0.46
C GLU A 49 5.13 16.80 0.60
N ARG A 50 5.80 17.89 0.21
CA ARG A 50 6.63 18.70 1.08
C ARG A 50 6.08 20.10 1.13
N ASP A 51 6.16 20.72 2.30
CA ASP A 51 5.84 22.12 2.45
C ASP A 51 6.81 22.95 1.62
N ILE A 52 6.27 23.91 0.87
CA ILE A 52 7.03 24.78 -0.04
C ILE A 52 7.16 26.19 0.51
N ASP A 53 6.51 26.51 1.62
CA ASP A 53 6.51 27.83 2.22
C ASP A 53 6.83 27.77 3.72
N SER A 54 7.82 28.55 4.15
CA SER A 54 8.15 28.72 5.57
C SER A 54 7.17 29.67 6.30
N GLN A 55 6.18 30.23 5.59
CA GLN A 55 5.19 31.19 6.10
C GLN A 55 3.87 30.54 6.51
N ASN A 56 3.89 29.63 7.48
CA ASN A 56 2.67 29.28 8.19
C ASN A 56 2.43 30.27 9.35
N TYR A 57 1.92 31.46 9.01
CA TYR A 57 1.50 32.46 9.99
C TYR A 57 0.33 31.90 10.83
N GLY A 58 0.67 31.28 11.97
CA GLY A 58 -0.27 30.92 13.04
C GLY A 58 -0.70 29.46 13.16
N ALA A 59 -0.21 28.53 12.33
CA ALA A 59 -0.81 27.20 12.23
C ALA A 59 0.23 26.07 12.08
N SER A 60 1.08 25.87 13.10
CA SER A 60 2.19 24.88 13.13
C SER A 60 3.24 25.11 12.02
N PRO A 61 4.40 25.71 12.32
CA PRO A 61 5.40 25.96 11.29
C PRO A 61 6.06 24.64 10.88
N THR A 62 5.65 24.07 9.74
CA THR A 62 6.52 23.18 8.97
C THR A 62 7.53 24.04 8.23
N GLN A 63 8.80 23.64 8.24
CA GLN A 63 9.84 24.33 7.47
C GLN A 63 9.71 23.94 6.00
N ALA A 64 9.98 24.87 5.08
CA ALA A 64 10.06 24.54 3.66
C ALA A 64 11.01 23.36 3.44
N GLY A 65 10.53 22.33 2.73
CA GLY A 65 11.22 21.06 2.50
C GLY A 65 10.86 19.93 3.47
N GLU A 66 10.16 20.20 4.57
CA GLU A 66 9.59 19.14 5.41
C GLU A 66 8.36 18.49 4.77
N VAL A 67 8.01 17.28 5.18
CA VAL A 67 6.76 16.63 4.76
C VAL A 67 5.56 17.45 5.25
N ALA A 68 4.62 17.74 4.36
CA ALA A 68 3.40 18.49 4.69
C ALA A 68 2.51 17.70 5.66
N ILE A 69 1.83 18.40 6.58
CA ILE A 69 0.94 17.80 7.57
C ILE A 69 -0.22 17.09 6.86
N GLY A 70 -0.47 15.84 7.25
CA GLY A 70 -1.53 14.98 6.70
C GLY A 70 -1.12 14.22 5.45
N SER A 71 0.03 14.53 4.88
CA SER A 71 0.59 13.83 3.72
C SER A 71 1.40 12.61 4.16
N ILE A 72 1.62 11.67 3.24
CA ILE A 72 2.36 10.43 3.51
C ILE A 72 3.82 10.79 3.79
N SER A 73 4.32 10.37 4.95
CA SER A 73 5.73 10.54 5.33
C SER A 73 6.60 9.45 4.76
N ASN A 74 6.14 8.20 4.86
CA ASN A 74 6.79 7.03 4.32
C ASN A 74 5.88 5.81 4.39
N GLY A 75 6.21 4.76 3.66
CA GLY A 75 5.57 3.46 3.78
C GLY A 75 6.50 2.31 3.44
N ILE A 76 6.13 1.13 3.94
CA ILE A 76 6.75 -0.13 3.58
C ILE A 76 5.66 -1.09 3.09
N GLN A 77 6.01 -1.93 2.12
CA GLN A 77 5.14 -2.97 1.63
C GLN A 77 5.98 -4.19 1.33
N VAL A 78 5.44 -5.38 1.62
CA VAL A 78 6.06 -6.65 1.30
C VAL A 78 4.99 -7.62 0.82
N GLY A 79 5.36 -8.53 -0.06
CA GLY A 79 4.43 -9.53 -0.56
C GLY A 79 5.12 -10.72 -1.20
N ALA A 80 4.33 -11.77 -1.39
CA ALA A 80 4.71 -12.98 -2.08
C ALA A 80 3.55 -13.44 -2.96
N LYS A 81 3.87 -13.92 -4.16
CA LYS A 81 2.92 -14.57 -5.06
C LYS A 81 3.49 -15.90 -5.51
N TYR A 82 2.71 -16.96 -5.38
CA TYR A 82 2.94 -18.25 -6.00
C TYR A 82 1.90 -18.46 -7.10
N ASP A 83 2.35 -18.81 -8.29
CA ASP A 83 1.52 -19.00 -9.48
C ASP A 83 2.14 -20.12 -10.32
N ALA A 84 1.78 -21.36 -9.98
CA ALA A 84 2.24 -22.57 -10.66
C ALA A 84 1.38 -23.77 -10.27
N ASN A 85 1.46 -24.85 -11.05
CA ASN A 85 0.73 -26.09 -10.80
C ASN A 85 -0.79 -25.89 -10.60
N ASN A 86 -1.37 -25.00 -11.42
CA ASN A 86 -2.77 -24.60 -11.36
C ASN A 86 -3.19 -23.89 -10.07
N ILE A 87 -2.28 -23.54 -9.18
CA ILE A 87 -2.59 -22.89 -7.91
C ILE A 87 -2.01 -21.48 -7.93
N ILE A 88 -2.85 -20.52 -7.54
CA ILE A 88 -2.44 -19.15 -7.29
C ILE A 88 -2.60 -18.88 -5.79
N VAL A 89 -1.53 -18.41 -5.15
CA VAL A 89 -1.55 -17.92 -3.77
C VAL A 89 -0.85 -16.57 -3.74
N GLY A 90 -1.51 -15.56 -3.17
CA GLY A 90 -0.94 -14.23 -2.97
C GLY A 90 -1.08 -13.81 -1.53
N ILE A 91 -0.05 -13.20 -0.97
CA ILE A 91 -0.13 -12.46 0.29
C ILE A 91 0.63 -11.15 0.17
N ALA A 92 0.09 -10.09 0.76
CA ALA A 92 0.77 -8.80 0.85
C ALA A 92 0.44 -8.11 2.18
N TYR A 93 1.42 -7.38 2.70
CA TYR A 93 1.26 -6.51 3.86
C TYR A 93 1.89 -5.15 3.58
N GLY A 94 1.21 -4.10 4.02
CA GLY A 94 1.70 -2.74 3.88
C GLY A 94 1.42 -1.91 5.12
N ARG A 95 2.35 -1.01 5.42
CA ARG A 95 2.19 0.04 6.43
C ARG A 95 2.60 1.37 5.85
N THR A 96 1.77 2.39 6.09
CA THR A 96 2.03 3.77 5.68
C THR A 96 1.87 4.69 6.87
N ASN A 97 2.84 5.56 7.09
CA ASN A 97 2.81 6.59 8.12
C ASN A 97 2.52 7.96 7.48
N TYR A 98 1.85 8.81 8.23
CA TYR A 98 1.44 10.14 7.80
C TYR A 98 2.06 11.18 8.75
N LYS A 99 2.42 12.35 8.21
CA LYS A 99 2.90 13.46 9.05
C LYS A 99 1.72 13.99 9.88
N GLU A 100 1.86 13.94 11.20
CA GLU A 100 0.87 14.43 12.14
C GLU A 100 1.13 15.90 12.52
N SER A 101 0.07 16.66 12.83
CA SER A 101 0.21 17.98 13.48
C SER A 101 0.36 17.81 14.99
N THR A 102 1.38 18.45 15.57
CA THR A 102 1.57 18.50 17.03
C THR A 102 0.68 19.54 17.72
N ASN A 103 -0.06 20.36 16.95
CA ASN A 103 -0.89 21.43 17.48
C ASN A 103 -2.34 20.96 17.73
N ALA A 104 -2.72 20.88 19.01
CA ALA A 104 -4.07 20.50 19.45
C ALA A 104 -5.20 21.44 18.94
N ARG A 105 -4.86 22.61 18.38
CA ARG A 105 -5.80 23.58 17.80
C ARG A 105 -6.08 23.36 16.30
N GLN A 106 -5.35 22.45 15.64
CA GLN A 106 -5.56 22.15 14.23
C GLN A 106 -6.30 20.82 14.06
N THR A 107 -7.41 20.86 13.32
CA THR A 107 -8.12 19.72 12.73
C THR A 107 -7.32 19.03 11.61
N ALA A 108 -6.04 19.38 11.42
CA ALA A 108 -5.19 18.90 10.35
C ALA A 108 -4.81 17.43 10.58
N SER A 109 -5.42 16.57 9.77
CA SER A 109 -5.19 15.13 9.63
C SER A 109 -4.85 14.37 10.91
N LYS A 110 -5.89 13.79 11.53
CA LYS A 110 -5.75 12.86 12.66
C LYS A 110 -5.18 11.50 12.28
N LYS A 111 -5.01 11.23 10.98
CA LYS A 111 -4.52 9.95 10.48
C LYS A 111 -3.03 9.83 10.73
N GLN A 112 -2.63 8.85 11.53
CA GLN A 112 -1.23 8.58 11.88
C GLN A 112 -0.65 7.47 11.02
N GLU A 113 -1.42 6.40 10.86
CA GLU A 113 -0.92 5.15 10.31
C GLU A 113 -2.04 4.40 9.59
N LEU A 114 -1.71 3.81 8.45
CA LEU A 114 -2.56 2.86 7.75
C LEU A 114 -1.82 1.53 7.63
N ASN A 115 -2.40 0.47 8.17
CA ASN A 115 -1.94 -0.89 7.96
C ASN A 115 -2.91 -1.61 7.04
N GLY A 116 -2.40 -2.37 6.08
CA GLY A 116 -3.18 -3.19 5.17
C GLY A 116 -2.58 -4.59 5.04
N ALA A 117 -3.43 -5.59 4.92
CA ALA A 117 -3.06 -6.96 4.57
C ALA A 117 -4.02 -7.48 3.51
N LEU A 118 -3.48 -8.20 2.53
CA LEU A 118 -4.22 -8.82 1.43
C LEU A 118 -3.84 -10.30 1.34
N ALA A 119 -4.80 -11.14 0.99
CA ALA A 119 -4.57 -12.54 0.70
C ALA A 119 -5.48 -13.00 -0.44
N SER A 120 -4.92 -13.81 -1.33
CA SER A 120 -5.56 -14.34 -2.53
C SER A 120 -5.32 -15.84 -2.63
N LEU A 121 -6.35 -16.59 -3.00
CA LEU A 121 -6.26 -18.01 -3.30
C LEU A 121 -7.06 -18.30 -4.57
N GLY A 122 -6.46 -18.99 -5.53
CA GLY A 122 -7.11 -19.34 -6.78
C GLY A 122 -6.67 -20.67 -7.35
N TYR A 123 -7.48 -21.20 -8.27
CA TYR A 123 -7.22 -22.44 -8.98
C TYR A 123 -7.56 -22.31 -10.47
N HIS A 124 -6.66 -22.82 -11.31
CA HIS A 124 -6.85 -22.94 -12.76
C HIS A 124 -7.37 -24.34 -13.12
N PHE A 125 -8.58 -24.39 -13.63
CA PHE A 125 -9.14 -25.58 -14.26
C PHE A 125 -8.67 -25.63 -15.71
N SER A 126 -7.50 -26.23 -15.95
CA SER A 126 -6.86 -26.29 -17.27
C SER A 126 -7.79 -26.86 -18.35
N ASP A 127 -8.57 -27.89 -17.99
CA ASP A 127 -9.50 -28.56 -18.92
C ASP A 127 -10.67 -27.68 -19.36
N LEU A 128 -11.01 -26.67 -18.55
CA LEU A 128 -12.12 -25.75 -18.79
C LEU A 128 -11.66 -24.35 -19.20
N GLY A 129 -10.34 -24.10 -19.21
CA GLY A 129 -9.77 -22.76 -19.41
C GLY A 129 -10.21 -21.76 -18.35
N LEU A 130 -10.64 -22.24 -17.17
CA LEU A 130 -11.35 -21.46 -16.18
C LEU A 130 -10.47 -21.14 -14.98
N LEU A 131 -10.47 -19.89 -14.52
CA LEU A 131 -9.92 -19.50 -13.22
C LEU A 131 -11.04 -19.21 -12.22
N VAL A 132 -10.92 -19.78 -11.02
CA VAL A 132 -11.73 -19.41 -9.85
C VAL A 132 -10.81 -18.91 -8.76
N SER A 133 -11.11 -17.76 -8.18
CA SER A 133 -10.32 -17.19 -7.10
C SER A 133 -11.16 -16.56 -6.00
N LEU A 134 -10.52 -16.37 -4.85
CA LEU A 134 -11.04 -15.65 -3.70
C LEU A 134 -9.97 -14.67 -3.24
N ASP A 135 -10.32 -13.39 -3.25
CA ASP A 135 -9.49 -12.33 -2.70
C ASP A 135 -10.08 -11.83 -1.39
N SER A 136 -9.22 -11.51 -0.43
CA SER A 136 -9.59 -10.95 0.84
C SER A 136 -8.63 -9.86 1.26
N GLY A 137 -9.12 -8.93 2.07
CA GLY A 137 -8.26 -7.91 2.62
C GLY A 137 -8.79 -7.26 3.87
N TYR A 138 -7.84 -6.71 4.61
CA TYR A 138 -8.04 -6.00 5.85
C TYR A 138 -7.23 -4.71 5.83
N ALA A 139 -7.81 -3.63 6.34
CA ALA A 139 -7.07 -2.41 6.62
C ALA A 139 -7.50 -1.76 7.94
N LYS A 140 -6.51 -1.19 8.65
CA LYS A 140 -6.71 -0.43 9.88
C LYS A 140 -6.07 0.94 9.78
N THR A 141 -6.89 1.98 9.92
CA THR A 141 -6.44 3.35 10.06
C THR A 141 -6.34 3.70 11.54
N LYS A 142 -5.14 4.02 12.01
CA LYS A 142 -4.91 4.58 13.34
C LYS A 142 -5.06 6.09 13.25
N ASN A 143 -5.93 6.63 14.10
CA ASN A 143 -6.18 8.05 14.22
C ASN A 143 -5.83 8.55 15.63
N TYR A 144 -5.28 9.76 15.74
CA TYR A 144 -4.98 10.43 16.99
C TYR A 144 -6.26 10.92 17.67
N GLN A 145 -6.42 10.60 18.95
CA GLN A 145 -7.56 10.99 19.81
C GLN A 145 -8.96 10.72 19.20
N THR A 146 -9.06 9.83 18.22
CA THR A 146 -10.29 9.49 17.51
C THR A 146 -10.36 7.99 17.26
N LYS A 147 -11.58 7.51 17.00
CA LYS A 147 -11.81 6.07 16.77
C LYS A 147 -10.97 5.58 15.59
N HIS A 148 -10.38 4.40 15.78
CA HIS A 148 -9.69 3.69 14.72
C HIS A 148 -10.70 3.11 13.74
N GLU A 149 -10.40 3.20 12.46
CA GLU A 149 -11.25 2.66 11.40
C GLU A 149 -10.71 1.32 10.94
N LYS A 150 -11.60 0.34 10.79
CA LYS A 150 -11.28 -0.99 10.27
C LYS A 150 -12.10 -1.23 9.01
N ARG A 151 -11.48 -1.80 7.99
CA ARG A 151 -12.10 -2.11 6.70
C ARG A 151 -11.75 -3.55 6.34
N TYR A 152 -12.72 -4.26 5.78
CA TYR A 152 -12.59 -5.64 5.35
C TYR A 152 -13.22 -5.77 3.96
N PHE A 153 -12.71 -6.69 3.15
CA PHE A 153 -13.42 -7.15 1.96
C PHE A 153 -13.14 -8.62 1.71
N VAL A 154 -14.07 -9.24 1.01
CA VAL A 154 -13.95 -10.55 0.42
C VAL A 154 -14.61 -10.46 -0.95
N SER A 155 -13.93 -10.91 -2.00
CA SER A 155 -14.45 -10.88 -3.36
C SER A 155 -14.11 -12.18 -4.09
N PRO A 156 -15.11 -12.87 -4.67
CA PRO A 156 -14.85 -13.96 -5.59
C PRO A 156 -14.38 -13.41 -6.94
N GLY A 157 -13.52 -14.17 -7.63
CA GLY A 157 -13.07 -13.91 -8.99
C GLY A 157 -13.36 -15.09 -9.90
N PHE A 158 -13.73 -14.79 -11.15
CA PHE A 158 -14.03 -15.77 -12.18
C PHE A 158 -13.57 -15.21 -13.53
N GLN A 159 -12.78 -15.96 -14.28
CA GLN A 159 -12.25 -15.54 -15.58
C GLN A 159 -12.21 -16.72 -16.55
#